data_AF-X1HHD3-F1
#
_entry.id   AF-X1HHD3-F1
#
_cell.length_a   1.000
_cell.length_b   1.000
_cell.length_c   1.000
_cell.angle_alpha   90.00
_cell.angle_beta   90.00
_cell.angle_gamma   90.00
#
_symmetry.space_group_name_H-M   'P 1'
#
loop_
_entity.id
_entity.type
_entity.pdbx_description
1 polymer ?
#
loop_
_entity_poly.entity_id
_entity_poly.type
_entity_poly.pdbx_seq_one_letter_code
_entity_poly.pdbx_strand_id
1 'polypeptide(L)' 'NLDGLEPINFLDFSTFAPDWYESGTALAGDINSNEIVDFNDLEILAYHWLSYCN' A
#
# COMPACT_ATOMS: atom_id res chain seq x y z
N ASN A 1 -5.28 4.24 -0.45
CA ASN A 1 -5.00 5.33 -1.40
C ASN A 1 -3.83 6.09 -0.83
N LEU A 2 -2.66 5.87 -1.43
CA LEU A 2 -1.37 6.32 -0.92
C LEU A 2 -0.90 7.61 -1.59
N ASP A 3 -1.38 7.91 -2.80
CA ASP A 3 -1.09 9.17 -3.51
C ASP A 3 -2.21 10.22 -3.38
N GLY A 4 -3.33 9.86 -2.74
CA GLY A 4 -4.51 10.70 -2.53
C GLY A 4 -5.50 10.71 -3.71
N LEU A 5 -5.29 9.89 -4.75
CA LEU A 5 -6.10 9.87 -5.98
C LEU A 5 -6.73 8.50 -6.24
N GLU A 6 -7.99 8.47 -6.64
CA GLU A 6 -8.63 7.23 -7.10
C GLU A 6 -8.47 7.10 -8.62
N PRO A 7 -8.41 5.87 -9.17
CA PRO A 7 -8.42 4.58 -8.48
C PRO A 7 -7.03 4.20 -7.94
N ILE A 8 -6.97 3.20 -7.05
CA ILE A 8 -5.70 2.59 -6.64
C ILE A 8 -4.99 2.00 -7.85
N ASN A 9 -3.74 2.40 -8.08
CA ASN A 9 -2.98 2.02 -9.26
C ASN A 9 -1.46 1.94 -8.99
N PHE A 10 -0.65 1.96 -10.06
CA PHE A 10 0.81 1.85 -9.97
C PHE A 10 1.46 3.02 -9.22
N LEU A 11 0.82 4.19 -9.16
CA LEU A 11 1.30 5.33 -8.37
C LEU A 11 1.21 5.06 -6.87
N ASP A 12 0.13 4.44 -6.38
CA ASP A 12 0.06 3.98 -4.99
C ASP A 12 1.17 2.96 -4.70
N PHE A 13 1.40 2.01 -5.61
CA PHE A 13 2.48 1.04 -5.45
C PHE A 13 3.87 1.72 -5.42
N SER A 14 4.07 2.80 -6.17
CA SER A 14 5.31 3.57 -6.12
C SER A 14 5.51 4.31 -4.79
N THR A 15 4.42 4.62 -4.07
CA THR A 15 4.46 5.18 -2.70
C THR A 15 4.71 4.09 -1.66
N PHE A 16 4.19 2.88 -1.89
CA PHE A 16 4.41 1.69 -1.07
C PHE A 16 5.84 1.16 -1.15
N ALA A 17 6.42 1.09 -2.35
CA ALA A 17 7.67 0.37 -2.62
C ALA A 17 8.90 0.84 -1.81
N PRO A 18 9.09 2.14 -1.49
CA PRO A 18 10.19 2.60 -0.66
C PRO A 18 10.18 2.04 0.77
N ASP A 19 9.00 1.70 1.29
CA ASP A 19 8.84 1.19 2.65
C ASP A 19 8.90 -0.35 2.71
N TRP A 20 9.09 -1.04 1.59
CA TRP A 20 9.01 -2.50 1.54
C TRP A 20 10.00 -3.19 2.48
N TYR A 21 9.49 -4.05 3.37
CA TYR A 21 10.23 -4.69 4.47
C TYR A 21 10.85 -3.75 5.50
N GLU A 22 10.46 -2.48 5.52
CA GLU A 22 10.80 -1.57 6.61
C GLU A 22 9.85 -1.77 7.81
N SER A 23 10.32 -1.37 8.99
CA SER A 23 9.53 -1.39 10.22
C SER A 23 9.69 -0.09 10.98
N GLY A 24 8.63 0.36 11.64
CA GLY A 24 8.59 1.61 12.40
C GLY A 24 7.31 2.39 12.16
N THR A 25 7.26 3.58 12.76
CA THR A 25 6.08 4.44 12.70
C THR A 25 6.08 5.30 11.44
N ALA A 26 4.88 5.62 10.94
CA ALA A 26 4.67 6.57 9.84
C ALA A 26 5.25 6.13 8.47
N LEU A 27 5.31 4.82 8.24
CA LEU A 27 5.54 4.25 6.92
C LEU A 27 4.24 4.36 6.11
N ALA A 28 4.29 4.97 4.93
CA ALA A 28 3.13 5.08 4.05
C ALA A 28 2.68 3.72 3.52
N GLY A 29 3.62 2.78 3.40
CA GLY A 29 3.35 1.39 3.03
C GLY A 29 2.72 0.53 4.13
N ASP A 30 2.67 0.99 5.39
CA ASP A 30 2.05 0.26 6.51
C ASP A 30 0.54 0.51 6.53
N ILE A 31 -0.14 -0.18 5.62
CA ILE A 31 -1.56 -0.02 5.35
C ILE A 31 -2.39 -0.61 6.50
N ASN A 32 -1.91 -1.69 7.12
CA ASN A 32 -2.60 -2.36 8.21
C ASN A 32 -2.27 -1.82 9.62
N SER A 33 -1.32 -0.87 9.71
CA SER A 33 -0.91 -0.18 10.94
C SER A 33 -0.31 -1.10 12.01
N ASN A 34 0.48 -2.10 11.60
CA ASN A 34 1.20 -3.00 12.51
C ASN A 34 2.69 -2.65 12.67
N GLU A 35 3.11 -1.50 12.15
CA GLU A 35 4.48 -0.98 12.14
C GLU A 35 5.47 -1.81 11.31
N ILE A 36 4.99 -2.66 10.39
CA ILE A 36 5.80 -3.50 9.51
C ILE A 36 5.18 -3.52 8.12
N VAL A 37 5.92 -3.10 7.10
CA VAL A 37 5.44 -3.21 5.71
C VAL A 37 5.79 -4.57 5.15
N ASP A 38 4.78 -5.43 5.01
CA ASP A 38 4.96 -6.80 4.53
C ASP A 38 3.88 -7.24 3.53
N PHE A 39 3.77 -8.56 3.33
CA PHE A 39 2.81 -9.13 2.40
C PHE A 39 1.35 -8.83 2.74
N ASN A 40 1.01 -8.58 4.01
CA ASN A 40 -0.35 -8.22 4.41
C ASN A 40 -0.74 -6.85 3.83
N ASP A 41 0.19 -5.89 3.83
CA ASP A 41 -0.05 -4.58 3.22
C ASP A 41 -0.15 -4.68 1.70
N LEU A 42 0.73 -5.46 1.08
CA LEU A 42 0.68 -5.71 -0.35
C LEU A 42 -0.64 -6.39 -0.77
N GLU A 43 -1.16 -7.32 0.03
CA GLU A 43 -2.46 -7.95 -0.19
C GLU A 43 -3.59 -6.92 -0.21
N ILE A 44 -3.62 -6.00 0.77
CA ILE A 44 -4.64 -4.95 0.83
C ILE A 44 -4.53 -4.01 -0.39
N LEU A 45 -3.32 -3.59 -0.74
CA LEU A 45 -3.07 -2.75 -1.92
C LEU A 45 -3.54 -3.44 -3.21
N ALA A 46 -3.17 -4.71 -3.39
CA ALA A 46 -3.54 -5.50 -4.56
C ALA A 46 -5.06 -5.76 -4.63
N TYR A 47 -5.71 -6.03 -3.49
CA TYR A 47 -7.16 -6.21 -3.42
C TYR A 47 -7.89 -4.97 -3.95
N HIS A 48 -7.51 -3.78 -3.47
CA HIS A 48 -8.16 -2.54 -3.90
C HIS A 48 -7.83 -2.18 -5.35
N TRP A 49 -6.59 -2.37 -5.80
CA TRP A 49 -6.21 -2.17 -7.20
C TRP A 49 -7.05 -3.05 -8.13
N LEU A 50 -7.15 -4.34 -7.85
CA LEU A 50 -7.87 -5.29 -8.70
C LEU A 50 -9.40 -5.16 -8.61
N SER A 51 -9.92 -4.58 -7.52
CA SER A 51 -11.36 -4.36 -7.34
C SER A 51 -11.97 -3.31 -8.28
N TYR A 52 -11.13 -2.45 -8.90
CA TYR A 52 -11.59 -1.40 -9.81
C TYR A 52 -11.93 -1.89 -11.23
N CYS A 53 -11.81 -3.19 -11.51
CA CYS A 53 -12.36 -3.82 -12.71
C CYS A 53 -13.84 -4.19 -12.51
N ASN A 54 -14.75 -3.21 -12.59
CA ASN A 54 -16.19 -3.42 -12.82
C ASN A 54 -16.69 -2.51 -13.94
#